data_AF-A0A7S3I7B1-F1
#
_entry.id   AF-A0A7S3I7B1-F1
#
_cell.length_a   1.000
_cell.length_b   1.000
_cell.length_c   1.000
_cell.angle_alpha   90.00
_cell.angle_beta   90.00
_cell.angle_gamma   90.00
#
_symmetry.space_group_name_H-M   'P 1'
#
loop_
_entity.id
_entity.type
_entity.pdbx_description
1 polymer ?
#
loop_
_entity_poly.entity_id
_entity_poly.type
_entity_poly.pdbx_seq_one_letter_code
_entity_poly.pdbx_strand_id
1 'polypeptide(L)'
;MPFREFLEKFREENRTYHYYYSFEDPPGVLKEDVELPGLMDDLFEISIVTYWHGYGTLTKPHTDSMENMMCVYEGYKNFTIVPQYDREYIYAGWNGLPDNYSPVEFVWPDYQKWPLFEHARVKTVHIEPGDCLFLPSYYWHQ
;
A
#
# COMPACT_ATOMS: atom_id res chain seq x y z
N MET A 1 5.25 -8.56 18.90
CA MET A 1 5.90 -7.39 19.55
C MET A 1 4.79 -6.46 20.01
N PRO A 2 4.76 -5.98 21.26
CA PRO A 2 3.81 -4.97 21.69
C PRO A 2 4.02 -3.64 20.94
N PHE A 3 2.97 -2.84 20.74
CA PHE A 3 3.07 -1.56 20.02
C PHE A 3 4.10 -0.59 20.62
N ARG A 4 4.22 -0.57 21.97
CA ARG A 4 5.27 0.21 22.65
C ARG A 4 6.67 -0.17 22.18
N GLU A 5 6.99 -1.47 22.12
CA GLU A 5 8.31 -1.94 21.70
C GLU A 5 8.57 -1.61 20.22
N PHE A 6 7.52 -1.64 19.38
CA PHE A 6 7.62 -1.15 18.01
C PHE A 6 7.98 0.34 17.96
N LEU A 7 7.31 1.19 18.76
CA LEU A 7 7.61 2.62 18.81
C LEU A 7 9.03 2.91 19.31
N GLU A 8 9.53 2.13 20.26
CA GLU A 8 10.92 2.24 20.74
C GLU A 8 11.90 1.95 19.60
N LYS A 9 11.72 0.83 18.88
CA LYS A 9 12.54 0.47 17.71
C LYS A 9 12.40 1.45 16.56
N PHE A 10 11.22 2.02 16.37
CA PHE A 10 10.94 3.00 15.32
C PHE A 10 11.67 4.33 15.55
N ARG A 11 11.98 4.67 16.81
CA ARG A 11 12.72 5.89 17.18
C ARG A 11 14.23 5.72 17.11
N GLU A 12 14.74 4.52 16.92
CA GLU A 12 16.18 4.28 16.75
C GLU A 12 16.70 4.98 15.49
N GLU A 13 17.66 5.88 15.70
CA GLU A 13 18.42 6.53 14.62
C GLU A 13 19.32 5.50 13.92
N ASN A 14 19.56 5.68 12.62
CA ASN A 14 20.43 4.79 11.81
C ASN A 14 20.04 3.30 11.84
N ARG A 15 18.74 3.02 12.04
CA ARG A 15 18.19 1.65 11.96
C ARG A 15 18.58 0.96 10.64
N THR A 16 18.92 -0.32 10.76
CA THR A 16 19.28 -1.19 9.61
C THR A 16 18.12 -2.03 9.10
N TYR A 17 16.97 -1.97 9.77
CA TYR A 17 15.75 -2.69 9.41
C TYR A 17 14.58 -1.73 9.18
N HIS A 18 13.73 -2.07 8.23
CA HIS A 18 12.44 -1.43 8.04
C HIS A 18 11.41 -2.10 8.94
N TYR A 19 10.77 -1.32 9.82
CA TYR A 19 9.67 -1.80 10.63
C TYR A 19 8.36 -1.36 10.01
N TYR A 20 7.43 -2.31 9.91
CA TYR A 20 6.07 -2.10 9.46
C TYR A 20 5.14 -2.73 10.49
N TYR A 21 4.17 -1.97 10.96
CA TYR A 21 3.17 -2.42 11.90
C TYR A 21 1.79 -2.16 11.32
N SER A 22 0.95 -3.19 11.29
CA SER A 22 -0.41 -3.13 10.79
C SER A 22 -1.40 -3.64 11.82
N PHE A 23 -2.54 -2.97 11.94
CA PHE A 23 -3.67 -3.44 12.73
C PHE A 23 -4.92 -3.50 11.87
N GLU A 24 -5.73 -4.53 12.08
CA GLU A 24 -7.05 -4.69 11.46
C GLU A 24 -8.09 -3.68 12.01
N ASP A 25 -7.71 -2.92 13.03
CA ASP A 25 -8.48 -1.83 13.66
C ASP A 25 -7.49 -0.84 14.31
N PRO A 26 -7.67 0.49 14.21
CA PRO A 26 -6.79 1.45 14.88
C PRO A 26 -6.67 1.13 16.38
N PRO A 27 -5.45 1.07 16.95
CA PRO A 27 -5.27 0.52 18.30
C PRO A 27 -5.61 1.52 19.41
N GLY A 28 -6.38 1.06 20.39
CA GLY A 28 -6.65 1.81 21.63
C GLY A 28 -7.39 3.13 21.37
N VAL A 29 -6.96 4.19 22.04
CA VAL A 29 -7.60 5.52 21.93
C VAL A 29 -7.50 6.12 20.53
N LEU A 30 -6.52 5.68 19.71
CA LEU A 30 -6.39 6.18 18.33
C LEU A 30 -7.64 5.91 17.50
N LYS A 31 -8.40 4.87 17.81
CA LYS A 31 -9.68 4.58 17.15
C LYS A 31 -10.68 5.71 17.30
N GLU A 32 -10.66 6.40 18.44
CA GLU A 32 -11.55 7.52 18.72
C GLU A 32 -11.14 8.78 17.94
N ASP A 33 -9.87 8.86 17.50
CA ASP A 33 -9.31 9.98 16.75
C ASP A 33 -9.43 9.80 15.21
N VAL A 34 -9.82 8.62 14.73
CA VAL A 34 -9.95 8.36 13.28
C VAL A 34 -11.28 8.91 12.78
N GLU A 35 -11.20 10.00 12.03
CA GLU A 35 -12.30 10.51 11.22
C GLU A 35 -12.25 9.91 9.81
N LEU A 36 -13.34 9.26 9.40
CA LEU A 36 -13.45 8.69 8.06
C LEU A 36 -13.85 9.80 7.06
N PRO A 37 -13.30 9.80 5.82
CA PRO A 37 -13.71 10.77 4.82
C PRO A 37 -15.20 10.63 4.52
N GLY A 38 -16.00 11.69 4.70
CA GLY A 38 -17.45 11.62 4.53
C GLY A 38 -17.91 11.14 3.14
N LEU A 39 -17.07 11.33 2.12
CA LEU A 39 -17.30 10.78 0.78
C LEU A 39 -17.42 9.24 0.78
N MET A 40 -16.75 8.55 1.70
CA MET A 40 -16.81 7.09 1.83
C MET A 40 -18.18 6.63 2.30
N ASP A 41 -18.79 7.35 3.24
CA ASP A 41 -20.12 7.01 3.76
C ASP A 41 -21.22 7.14 2.69
N ASP A 42 -21.03 8.09 1.75
CA ASP A 42 -21.97 8.31 0.65
C ASP A 42 -21.81 7.27 -0.49
N LEU A 43 -20.63 6.69 -0.65
CA LEU A 43 -20.28 5.84 -1.80
C LEU A 43 -20.15 4.36 -1.48
N PHE A 44 -19.82 4.00 -0.24
CA PHE A 44 -19.44 2.65 0.14
C PHE A 44 -20.02 2.22 1.49
N GLU A 45 -20.21 0.92 1.65
CA GLU A 45 -20.41 0.30 2.96
C GLU A 45 -19.03 -0.09 3.51
N ILE A 46 -18.58 0.60 4.55
CA ILE A 46 -17.24 0.40 5.11
C ILE A 46 -17.19 -0.95 5.84
N SER A 47 -16.45 -1.89 5.26
CA SER A 47 -16.30 -3.23 5.85
C SER A 47 -15.26 -3.27 6.98
N ILE A 48 -14.15 -2.56 6.84
CA ILE A 48 -13.04 -2.57 7.79
C ILE A 48 -12.23 -1.28 7.68
N VAL A 49 -11.68 -0.83 8.82
CA VAL A 49 -10.74 0.29 8.89
C VAL A 49 -9.44 -0.24 9.46
N THR A 50 -8.37 -0.21 8.67
CA THR A 50 -7.07 -0.74 9.05
C THR A 50 -6.06 0.38 9.25
N TYR A 51 -5.15 0.21 10.21
CA TYR A 51 -4.11 1.20 10.54
C TYR A 51 -2.72 0.66 10.19
N TRP A 52 -1.89 1.50 9.57
CA TRP A 52 -0.52 1.16 9.21
C TRP A 52 0.46 2.21 9.71
N HIS A 53 1.59 1.74 10.23
CA HIS A 53 2.69 2.57 10.71
C HIS A 53 4.02 1.97 10.24
N GLY A 54 4.81 2.76 9.53
CA GLY A 54 6.13 2.32 9.03
C GLY A 54 6.96 3.48 8.50
N TYR A 55 8.24 3.20 8.21
CA TYR A 55 9.15 4.16 7.60
C TYR A 55 10.14 3.47 6.67
N GLY A 56 10.29 4.01 5.46
CA GLY A 56 11.14 3.44 4.42
C GLY A 56 10.68 2.06 3.97
N THR A 57 9.42 1.71 4.22
CA THR A 57 8.85 0.41 3.84
C THR A 57 8.48 0.42 2.37
N LEU A 58 8.86 -0.63 1.66
CA LEU A 58 8.43 -0.85 0.28
C LEU A 58 7.61 -2.14 0.24
N THR A 59 6.33 -1.99 -0.09
CA THR A 59 5.44 -3.14 -0.21
C THR A 59 5.73 -3.85 -1.53
N LYS A 60 5.56 -5.17 -1.57
CA LYS A 60 5.67 -5.91 -2.83
C LYS A 60 4.45 -5.58 -3.71
N PRO A 61 4.60 -5.44 -5.04
CA PRO A 61 3.46 -5.17 -5.91
C PRO A 61 2.41 -6.26 -5.82
N HIS A 62 1.19 -5.83 -5.52
CA HIS A 62 0.06 -6.70 -5.30
C HIS A 62 -1.24 -6.00 -5.66
N THR A 63 -2.33 -6.75 -5.55
CA THR A 63 -3.66 -6.21 -5.65
C THR A 63 -4.57 -6.80 -4.57
N ASP A 64 -5.53 -6.00 -4.15
CA ASP A 64 -6.60 -6.39 -3.22
C ASP A 64 -7.92 -6.57 -3.96
N SER A 65 -8.82 -7.36 -3.37
CA SER A 65 -10.17 -7.59 -3.89
C SER A 65 -11.20 -6.57 -3.43
N MET A 66 -10.86 -5.74 -2.44
CA MET A 66 -11.74 -4.71 -1.90
C MET A 66 -11.42 -3.35 -2.50
N GLU A 67 -12.43 -2.47 -2.52
CA GLU A 67 -12.22 -1.04 -2.76
C GLU A 67 -11.46 -0.45 -1.57
N ASN A 68 -10.41 0.33 -1.84
CA ASN A 68 -9.55 0.87 -0.79
C ASN A 68 -9.57 2.40 -0.80
N MET A 69 -9.63 3.01 0.37
CA MET A 69 -9.33 4.44 0.57
C MET A 69 -8.14 4.56 1.51
N MET A 70 -7.00 4.94 0.95
CA MET A 70 -5.73 5.00 1.65
C MET A 70 -5.43 6.44 2.04
N CYS A 71 -5.61 6.77 3.32
CA CYS A 71 -5.37 8.11 3.85
C CYS A 71 -4.04 8.19 4.61
N VAL A 72 -3.32 9.30 4.46
CA VAL A 72 -2.08 9.57 5.21
C VAL A 72 -2.37 10.54 6.35
N TYR A 73 -2.02 10.14 7.57
CA TYR A 73 -2.11 10.98 8.76
C TYR A 73 -0.79 11.70 9.09
N GLU A 74 0.34 11.02 8.90
CA GLU A 74 1.68 11.56 9.15
C GLU A 74 2.66 11.00 8.12
N GLY A 75 3.66 11.81 7.74
CA GLY A 75 4.64 11.44 6.72
C GLY A 75 4.06 11.54 5.32
N TYR A 76 4.41 10.62 4.44
CA TYR A 76 3.91 10.57 3.07
C TYR A 76 3.95 9.13 2.56
N LYS A 77 3.24 8.88 1.45
CA LYS A 77 3.34 7.62 0.72
C LYS A 77 3.39 7.87 -0.78
N ASN A 78 4.33 7.20 -1.45
CA ASN A 78 4.39 7.12 -2.90
C ASN A 78 3.74 5.81 -3.33
N PHE A 79 2.82 5.89 -4.28
CA PHE A 79 2.20 4.75 -4.91
C PHE A 79 2.67 4.64 -6.36
N THR A 80 3.01 3.43 -6.78
CA THR A 80 3.10 3.09 -8.21
C THR A 80 1.96 2.15 -8.56
N ILE A 81 1.06 2.61 -9.43
CA ILE A 81 -0.23 1.97 -9.71
C ILE A 81 -0.26 1.50 -11.15
N VAL A 82 -0.72 0.26 -11.35
CA VAL A 82 -0.96 -0.34 -12.67
C VAL A 82 -2.40 -0.87 -12.70
N PRO A 83 -3.17 -0.59 -13.75
CA PRO A 83 -4.53 -1.07 -13.87
C PRO A 83 -4.59 -2.60 -14.00
N GLN A 84 -5.69 -3.19 -13.52
CA GLN A 84 -5.92 -4.63 -13.44
C GLN A 84 -5.76 -5.38 -14.77
N TYR A 85 -6.11 -4.73 -15.89
CA TYR A 85 -6.06 -5.32 -17.23
C TYR A 85 -4.63 -5.42 -17.80
N ASP A 86 -3.63 -4.77 -17.19
CA ASP A 86 -2.22 -4.86 -17.58
C ASP A 86 -1.49 -5.99 -16.82
N ARG A 87 -2.23 -6.92 -16.20
CA ARG A 87 -1.69 -8.03 -15.39
C ARG A 87 -0.61 -8.87 -16.10
N GLU A 88 -0.70 -9.01 -17.42
CA GLU A 88 0.28 -9.74 -18.22
C GLU A 88 1.62 -9.01 -18.26
N TYR A 89 1.59 -7.68 -18.41
CA TYR A 89 2.79 -6.84 -18.52
C TYR A 89 3.56 -6.73 -17.20
N ILE A 90 2.90 -7.03 -16.09
CA ILE A 90 3.51 -7.06 -14.75
C ILE A 90 3.78 -8.49 -14.24
N TYR A 91 3.62 -9.51 -15.10
CA TYR A 91 3.94 -10.90 -14.74
C TYR A 91 3.16 -11.39 -13.50
N ALA A 92 1.88 -11.01 -13.38
CA ALA A 92 1.03 -11.43 -12.27
C ALA A 92 1.01 -12.96 -12.12
N GLY A 93 1.24 -13.46 -10.90
CA GLY A 93 1.26 -14.90 -10.59
C GLY A 93 2.44 -15.69 -11.19
N TRP A 94 3.46 -15.01 -11.73
CA TRP A 94 4.55 -15.69 -12.44
C TRP A 94 5.36 -16.62 -11.54
N ASN A 95 5.73 -17.78 -12.10
CA ASN A 95 6.57 -18.81 -11.47
C ASN A 95 6.10 -19.26 -10.07
N GLY A 96 4.80 -19.52 -9.95
CA GLY A 96 4.20 -20.03 -8.71
C GLY A 96 3.94 -18.95 -7.65
N LEU A 97 4.08 -17.67 -7.98
CA LEU A 97 3.54 -16.60 -7.16
C LEU A 97 2.00 -16.65 -7.14
N PRO A 98 1.34 -16.23 -6.05
CA PRO A 98 -0.10 -16.08 -6.07
C PRO A 98 -0.55 -15.05 -7.11
N ASP A 99 -1.74 -15.23 -7.68
CA ASP A 99 -2.26 -14.43 -8.80
C ASP A 99 -2.47 -12.95 -8.50
N ASN A 100 -2.46 -12.58 -7.22
CA ASN A 100 -2.59 -11.20 -6.75
C ASN A 100 -1.23 -10.55 -6.44
N TYR A 101 -0.10 -11.19 -6.76
CA TYR A 101 1.23 -10.62 -6.63
C TYR A 101 1.96 -10.57 -7.97
N SER A 102 2.81 -9.55 -8.12
CA SER A 102 3.75 -9.41 -9.23
C SER A 102 5.19 -9.63 -8.72
N PRO A 103 6.07 -10.28 -9.52
CA PRO A 103 7.50 -10.35 -9.23
C PRO A 103 8.27 -9.09 -9.63
N VAL A 104 7.67 -8.21 -10.43
CA VAL A 104 8.30 -6.98 -10.94
C VAL A 104 8.26 -5.93 -9.83
N GLU A 105 9.41 -5.32 -9.55
CA GLU A 105 9.53 -4.12 -8.69
C GLU A 105 9.12 -2.89 -9.53
N PHE A 106 8.02 -2.21 -9.21
CA PHE A 106 7.47 -1.14 -10.05
C PHE A 106 8.21 0.18 -9.88
N VAL A 107 8.81 0.45 -8.71
CA VAL A 107 9.56 1.68 -8.46
C VAL A 107 10.90 1.68 -9.21
N TRP A 108 11.54 0.51 -9.29
CA TRP A 108 12.81 0.30 -9.99
C TRP A 108 12.79 -0.98 -10.84
N PRO A 109 12.05 -0.97 -11.97
CA PRO A 109 11.87 -2.15 -12.79
C PRO A 109 13.16 -2.56 -13.50
N ASP A 110 13.47 -3.86 -13.44
CA ASP A 110 14.50 -4.48 -14.25
C ASP A 110 13.90 -4.91 -15.61
N TYR A 111 14.02 -4.04 -16.60
CA TYR A 111 13.49 -4.28 -17.95
C TYR A 111 14.25 -5.37 -18.72
N GLN A 112 15.48 -5.73 -18.32
CA GLN A 112 16.19 -6.86 -18.93
C GLN A 112 15.53 -8.18 -18.49
N LYS A 113 15.12 -8.25 -17.22
CA LYS A 113 14.43 -9.40 -16.65
C LYS A 113 12.94 -9.42 -16.97
N TRP A 114 12.29 -8.26 -17.01
CA TRP A 114 10.84 -8.08 -17.15
C TRP A 114 10.47 -7.18 -18.34
N PRO A 115 10.85 -7.54 -19.57
CA PRO A 115 10.69 -6.66 -20.74
C PRO A 115 9.23 -6.28 -21.03
N LEU A 116 8.25 -7.13 -20.68
CA LEU A 116 6.83 -6.81 -20.92
C LEU A 116 6.35 -5.62 -20.09
N PHE A 117 7.04 -5.26 -19.01
CA PHE A 117 6.66 -4.13 -18.14
C PHE A 117 6.71 -2.78 -18.88
N GLU A 118 7.47 -2.68 -19.98
CA GLU A 118 7.48 -1.48 -20.84
C GLU A 118 6.10 -1.15 -21.43
N HIS A 119 5.20 -2.14 -21.51
CA HIS A 119 3.86 -1.98 -22.04
C HIS A 119 2.81 -1.66 -20.96
N ALA A 120 3.18 -1.75 -19.67
CA ALA A 120 2.26 -1.47 -18.58
C ALA A 120 1.93 0.02 -18.48
N ARG A 121 0.66 0.36 -18.24
CA ARG A 121 0.22 1.73 -17.97
C ARG A 121 0.47 2.07 -16.52
N VAL A 122 1.66 2.56 -16.23
CA VAL A 122 2.08 2.94 -14.88
C VAL A 122 1.64 4.37 -14.57
N LYS A 123 1.09 4.58 -13.37
CA LYS A 123 0.87 5.90 -12.78
C LYS A 123 1.55 5.99 -11.44
N THR A 124 2.17 7.13 -11.15
CA THR A 124 2.73 7.41 -9.82
C THR A 124 1.89 8.46 -9.12
N VAL A 125 1.68 8.28 -7.83
CA VAL A 125 0.92 9.22 -6.99
C VAL A 125 1.70 9.43 -5.69
N HIS A 126 1.89 10.69 -5.33
CA HIS A 126 2.41 11.09 -4.02
C HIS A 126 1.23 11.60 -3.18
N ILE A 127 1.07 11.10 -1.97
CA ILE A 127 0.08 11.60 -1.01
C ILE A 127 0.74 11.97 0.31
N GLU A 128 0.30 13.10 0.87
CA GLU A 128 0.82 13.75 2.07
C GLU A 128 -0.24 13.77 3.18
N PRO A 129 0.06 14.27 4.41
CA PRO A 129 -0.90 14.28 5.51
C PRO A 129 -2.18 15.03 5.14
N GLY A 130 -3.33 14.37 5.30
CA GLY A 130 -4.65 14.87 4.94
C GLY A 130 -5.15 14.43 3.56
N ASP A 131 -4.28 13.89 2.71
CA ASP A 131 -4.68 13.29 1.43
C ASP A 131 -5.22 11.87 1.63
N CYS A 132 -6.20 11.52 0.80
CA CYS A 132 -6.69 10.17 0.65
C CYS A 132 -6.67 9.74 -0.82
N LEU A 133 -6.15 8.54 -1.08
CA LEU A 133 -6.15 7.91 -2.39
C LEU A 133 -7.23 6.83 -2.44
N PHE A 134 -8.22 7.04 -3.31
CA PHE A 134 -9.11 5.96 -3.72
C PHE A 134 -8.38 5.03 -4.68
N LEU A 135 -8.25 3.77 -4.29
CA LEU A 135 -7.63 2.71 -5.06
C LEU A 135 -8.70 1.66 -5.40
N PRO A 136 -9.12 1.58 -6.67
CA PRO A 136 -10.18 0.67 -7.03
C PRO A 136 -9.80 -0.79 -6.84
N SER A 137 -10.79 -1.63 -6.60
CA SER A 137 -10.58 -3.08 -6.50
C SER A 137 -9.82 -3.62 -7.71
N TYR A 138 -8.91 -4.55 -7.44
CA TYR A 138 -8.01 -5.19 -8.40
C TYR A 138 -6.94 -4.29 -9.06
N TYR A 139 -6.84 -3.01 -8.69
CA TYR A 139 -5.71 -2.20 -9.14
C TYR A 139 -4.43 -2.63 -8.45
N TRP A 140 -3.42 -2.89 -9.28
CA TRP A 140 -2.09 -3.22 -8.82
C TRP A 140 -1.44 -1.98 -8.25
N HIS A 141 -0.83 -2.13 -7.09
CA HIS A 141 -0.19 -1.02 -6.41
C HIS A 141 1.07 -1.49 -5.68
N GLN A 142 1.98 -0.54 -5.55
CA GLN A 142 3.21 -0.64 -4.77
C GLN A 142 3.39 0.60 -3.92
#